data_AF-A0A179UAA5-F1
#
_entry.id   AF-A0A179UAA5-F1
#
_cell.length_a   1.000
_cell.length_b   1.000
_cell.length_c   1.000
_cell.angle_alpha   90.00
_cell.angle_beta   90.00
_cell.angle_gamma   90.00
#
_symmetry.space_group_name_H-M   'P 1'
#
loop_
_entity.id
_entity.type
_entity.pdbx_description
1 polymer ?
#
loop_
_entity_poly.entity_id
_entity_poly.type
_entity_poly.pdbx_seq_one_letter_code
_entity_poly.pdbx_strand_id
1 'polypeptide(L)'
;MQLIASNTSIPVPKIYCAFERKGIIYIVMSCVGSTTIGHNWSERSDQSKRLLLQQLTGYIEEMRALKPPAPGVVGGVNGSKLYDPRIPDGVQGFGPFDTI
;
A
#
# COMPACT_ATOMS: atom_id res chain seq x y z
N MET A 1 0.81 4.17 7.81
CA MET A 1 1.65 4.56 6.66
C MET A 1 3.07 5.00 7.03
N GLN A 2 3.49 4.95 8.31
CA GLN A 2 4.82 5.44 8.72
C GLN A 2 5.99 4.66 8.09
N LEU A 3 5.86 3.34 7.91
CA LEU A 3 6.89 2.52 7.27
C LEU A 3 7.23 3.04 5.87
N ILE A 4 6.22 3.32 5.04
CA ILE A 4 6.43 3.83 3.69
C ILE A 4 6.94 5.28 3.72
N ALA A 5 6.27 6.14 4.51
CA ALA A 5 6.59 7.56 4.59
C ALA A 5 8.03 7.86 5.04
N SER A 6 8.58 7.01 5.93
CA SER A 6 9.91 7.24 6.53
C SER A 6 11.04 6.63 5.71
N ASN A 7 10.75 5.75 4.75
CA ASN A 7 11.76 4.95 4.06
C ASN A 7 11.72 5.08 2.53
N THR A 8 10.77 5.83 1.98
CA THR A 8 10.61 5.99 0.52
C THR A 8 10.25 7.43 0.17
N SER A 9 10.41 7.79 -1.10
CA SER A 9 9.98 9.07 -1.67
C SER A 9 8.48 9.10 -2.00
N ILE A 10 7.77 7.99 -1.81
CA ILE A 10 6.37 7.84 -2.20
C ILE A 10 5.50 8.83 -1.42
N PRO A 11 4.73 9.70 -2.12
CA PRO A 11 3.81 10.60 -1.45
C PRO A 11 2.66 9.78 -0.85
N VAL A 12 2.62 9.71 0.49
CA VAL A 12 1.55 9.02 1.23
C VAL A 12 0.81 9.98 2.16
N PRO A 13 -0.47 9.74 2.45
CA PRO A 13 -1.22 10.54 3.41
C PRO A 13 -0.55 10.58 4.80
N LYS A 14 -0.49 11.78 5.39
CA LYS A 14 -0.17 11.95 6.81
C LYS A 14 -1.38 11.51 7.63
N ILE A 15 -1.20 10.52 8.50
CA ILE A 15 -2.25 10.07 9.43
C ILE A 15 -2.32 11.06 10.59
N TYR A 16 -3.51 11.58 10.87
CA TYR A 16 -3.78 12.42 12.04
C TYR A 16 -4.23 11.59 13.24
N CYS A 17 -5.14 10.64 13.01
CA CYS A 17 -5.56 9.68 14.03
C CYS A 17 -6.19 8.43 13.41
N ALA A 18 -6.25 7.36 14.20
CA ALA A 18 -7.06 6.19 13.93
C ALA A 18 -7.89 5.90 15.19
N PHE A 19 -9.19 5.63 15.03
CA PHE A 19 -10.09 5.35 16.14
C PHE A 19 -11.21 4.42 15.71
N GLU A 20 -11.82 3.75 16.69
CA GLU A 20 -12.96 2.87 16.46
C GLU A 20 -14.26 3.55 16.91
N ARG A 21 -15.33 3.42 16.10
CA ARG A 21 -16.67 3.85 16.49
C ARG A 21 -17.69 2.83 15.99
N LYS A 22 -18.45 2.26 16.93
CA LYS A 22 -19.48 1.22 16.66
C LYS A 22 -18.91 0.01 15.88
N GLY A 23 -17.72 -0.47 16.23
CA GLY A 23 -17.08 -1.61 15.56
C GLY A 23 -16.40 -1.28 14.22
N ILE A 24 -16.42 -0.02 13.78
CA ILE A 24 -15.79 0.41 12.53
C ILE A 24 -14.53 1.21 12.85
N ILE A 25 -13.41 0.81 12.24
CA ILE A 25 -12.13 1.51 12.34
C ILE A 25 -12.11 2.64 11.32
N TYR A 26 -11.90 3.87 11.79
CA TYR A 26 -11.72 5.06 10.97
C TYR A 26 -10.27 5.50 11.04
N ILE A 27 -9.73 5.91 9.89
CA ILE A 27 -8.40 6.53 9.80
C ILE A 27 -8.60 7.91 9.21
N VAL A 28 -8.28 8.95 9.98
CA VAL A 28 -8.31 10.34 9.53
C VAL A 28 -6.92 10.71 9.06
N MET A 29 -6.82 11.19 7.83
CA MET A 29 -5.54 11.45 7.16
C MET A 29 -5.64 12.66 6.21
N SER A 30 -4.50 13.21 5.83
CA SER A 30 -4.42 14.29 4.83
C SER A 30 -4.90 13.80 3.46
N CYS A 31 -5.56 14.66 2.69
CA CYS A 31 -5.84 14.40 1.28
C CYS A 31 -4.60 14.73 0.43
N VAL A 32 -4.13 13.79 -0.39
CA VAL A 32 -3.06 14.06 -1.36
C VAL A 32 -3.70 14.70 -2.59
N GLY A 33 -3.53 16.00 -2.75
CA GLY A 33 -4.14 16.82 -3.81
C GLY A 33 -3.62 16.47 -5.20
N SER A 34 -4.09 15.37 -5.78
CA SER A 34 -3.68 14.88 -7.09
C SER A 34 -4.82 14.18 -7.81
N THR A 35 -4.72 14.12 -9.13
CA THR A 35 -5.64 13.35 -9.96
C THR A 35 -5.12 11.93 -10.13
N THR A 36 -6.01 10.95 -10.22
CA THR A 36 -5.62 9.56 -10.46
C THR A 36 -4.87 9.43 -11.80
N ILE A 37 -3.88 8.55 -11.85
CA ILE A 37 -3.08 8.30 -13.06
C ILE A 37 -3.96 7.92 -14.27
N GLY A 38 -5.11 7.27 -14.01
CA GLY A 38 -6.06 6.84 -15.05
C GLY A 38 -6.91 7.97 -15.63
N HIS A 39 -7.00 9.13 -14.99
CA HIS A 39 -7.81 10.24 -15.47
C HIS A 39 -7.32 10.74 -16.83
N ASN A 40 -8.16 10.68 -17.88
CA ASN A 40 -7.82 11.02 -19.27
C ASN A 40 -6.63 10.23 -19.83
N TRP A 41 -6.43 8.97 -19.38
CA TRP A 41 -5.30 8.15 -19.81
C TRP A 41 -5.24 7.95 -21.33
N SER A 42 -6.37 7.70 -21.98
CA SER A 42 -6.46 7.52 -23.45
C SER A 42 -6.03 8.76 -24.22
N GLU A 43 -6.34 9.95 -23.70
CA GLU A 43 -6.06 11.25 -24.32
C GLU A 43 -4.63 11.74 -24.09
N ARG A 44 -3.88 11.12 -23.16
CA ARG A 44 -2.48 11.48 -22.90
C ARG A 44 -1.57 11.07 -24.04
N SER A 45 -0.56 11.91 -24.29
CA SER A 45 0.55 11.57 -25.19
C SER A 45 1.35 10.37 -24.68
N ASP A 46 1.94 9.61 -25.59
CA ASP A 46 2.76 8.44 -25.22
C ASP A 46 4.00 8.82 -24.42
N GLN A 47 4.52 10.03 -24.59
CA GLN A 47 5.59 10.57 -23.76
C GLN A 47 5.13 10.76 -22.31
N SER A 48 3.96 11.37 -22.11
CA SER A 48 3.40 11.58 -20.75
C SER A 48 3.11 10.24 -20.07
N LYS A 49 2.52 9.28 -20.79
CA LYS A 49 2.29 7.92 -20.28
C LYS A 49 3.59 7.26 -19.83
N ARG A 50 4.65 7.32 -20.65
CA ARG A 50 5.96 6.77 -20.30
C ARG A 50 6.56 7.38 -19.05
N LEU A 51 6.51 8.71 -18.90
CA LEU A 51 7.02 9.39 -17.71
C LEU A 51 6.26 8.99 -16.44
N LEU A 52 4.93 8.90 -16.51
CA LEU A 52 4.10 8.47 -15.38
C LEU A 52 4.40 7.02 -14.99
N LEU A 53 4.53 6.11 -15.96
CA LEU A 53 4.89 4.73 -15.69
C LEU A 53 6.31 4.61 -15.12
N GLN A 54 7.26 5.38 -15.64
CA GLN A 54 8.63 5.40 -15.10
C GLN A 54 8.66 5.86 -13.64
N GLN A 55 7.91 6.91 -13.30
CA GLN A 55 7.78 7.36 -11.91
C GLN A 55 7.15 6.27 -11.02
N LEU A 56 6.05 5.65 -11.48
CA LEU A 56 5.39 4.58 -10.75
C LEU A 56 6.32 3.37 -10.53
N THR A 57 7.09 2.99 -11.56
CA THR A 57 8.10 1.93 -11.45
C THR A 57 9.11 2.25 -10.36
N GLY A 58 9.67 3.47 -10.32
CA GLY A 58 10.58 3.90 -9.27
C GLY A 58 9.98 3.78 -7.87
N TYR A 59 8.73 4.22 -7.68
CA TYR A 59 8.04 4.06 -6.40
C TYR A 59 7.86 2.59 -5.98
N ILE A 60 7.51 1.71 -6.93
CA ILE A 60 7.36 0.27 -6.63
C ILE A 60 8.72 -0.36 -6.30
N GLU A 61 9.79 0.04 -6.97
CA GLU A 61 11.15 -0.41 -6.68
C GLU A 61 11.59 0.00 -5.27
N GLU A 62 11.40 1.27 -4.89
CA GLU A 62 11.68 1.75 -3.54
C GLU A 62 10.90 0.96 -2.47
N MET A 63 9.61 0.73 -2.70
CA MET A 63 8.77 -0.04 -1.77
C MET A 63 9.23 -1.50 -1.65
N ARG A 64 9.62 -2.13 -2.74
CA ARG A 64 10.10 -3.53 -2.75
C ARG A 64 11.50 -3.68 -2.15
N ALA A 65 12.30 -2.62 -2.15
CA ALA A 65 13.62 -2.62 -1.52
C ALA A 65 13.56 -2.55 0.02
N LEU A 66 12.39 -2.26 0.60
CA LEU A 66 12.22 -2.24 2.05
C LEU A 66 12.47 -3.62 2.66
N LYS A 67 13.32 -3.67 3.69
CA LYS A 67 13.58 -4.90 4.42
C LYS A 67 12.36 -5.28 5.26
N PRO A 68 11.79 -6.49 5.09
CA PRO A 68 10.70 -6.93 5.93
C PRO A 68 11.18 -7.11 7.37
N PRO A 69 10.34 -6.82 8.38
CA PRO A 69 10.68 -7.03 9.79
C PRO A 69 11.04 -8.49 10.10
N ALA A 70 10.43 -9.44 9.39
CA ALA A 70 10.71 -10.87 9.47
C ALA A 70 11.05 -11.40 8.06
N PRO A 71 12.34 -11.49 7.70
CA PRO A 71 12.77 -12.04 6.41
C PRO A 71 12.30 -13.48 6.22
N GLY A 72 11.80 -13.79 5.01
CA GLY A 72 11.32 -15.13 4.66
C GLY A 72 9.89 -15.46 5.11
N VAL A 73 9.30 -14.63 5.98
CA VAL A 73 7.94 -14.83 6.47
C VAL A 73 6.94 -14.01 5.66
N VAL A 74 5.88 -14.65 5.17
CA VAL A 74 4.74 -13.98 4.54
C VAL A 74 3.57 -13.98 5.50
N GLY A 75 3.21 -12.80 6.02
CA GLY A 75 2.12 -12.65 6.98
C GLY A 75 1.61 -11.22 7.08
N GLY A 76 0.71 -10.99 8.04
CA GLY A 76 0.26 -9.65 8.41
C GLY A 76 1.41 -8.77 8.89
N VAL A 77 1.22 -7.44 8.87
CA VAL A 77 2.25 -6.46 9.24
C VAL A 77 2.79 -6.63 10.67
N ASN A 78 1.99 -7.24 11.55
CA ASN A 78 2.33 -7.59 12.94
C ASN A 78 2.75 -9.06 13.11
N GLY A 79 3.00 -9.79 12.03
CA GLY A 79 3.29 -11.23 12.03
C GLY A 79 2.05 -12.13 12.18
N SER A 80 0.83 -11.60 12.15
CA SER A 80 -0.39 -12.40 12.25
C SER A 80 -0.72 -13.13 10.94
N LYS A 81 -1.81 -13.89 10.96
CA LYS A 81 -2.49 -14.30 9.73
C LYS A 81 -2.92 -13.09 8.91
N LEU A 82 -2.97 -13.24 7.59
CA LEU A 82 -3.59 -12.29 6.67
C LEU A 82 -5.10 -12.57 6.61
N TYR A 83 -5.91 -11.54 6.82
CA TYR A 83 -7.37 -11.62 6.69
C TYR A 83 -7.82 -10.76 5.51
N ASP A 84 -8.53 -11.35 4.56
CA ASP A 84 -9.10 -10.63 3.42
C ASP A 84 -10.46 -11.23 3.03
N PRO A 85 -11.59 -10.55 3.30
CA PRO A 85 -12.91 -11.07 3.01
C PRO A 85 -13.21 -11.19 1.50
N ARG A 86 -12.34 -10.66 0.63
CA ARG A 86 -12.49 -10.76 -0.83
C ARG A 86 -11.95 -12.08 -1.40
N ILE A 87 -11.21 -12.85 -0.60
CA ILE A 87 -10.63 -14.15 -0.97
C ILE A 87 -11.51 -15.27 -0.35
N PRO A 88 -11.80 -16.37 -1.08
CA PRO A 88 -12.47 -17.54 -0.50
C PRO A 88 -11.76 -18.01 0.78
N ASP A 89 -12.51 -18.24 1.86
CA ASP A 89 -12.00 -18.57 3.21
C ASP A 89 -11.13 -17.49 3.89
N GLY A 90 -11.00 -16.29 3.31
CA GLY A 90 -10.11 -15.26 3.82
C GLY A 90 -10.54 -14.59 5.12
N VAL A 91 -11.76 -14.86 5.60
CA VAL A 91 -12.20 -14.51 6.95
C VAL A 91 -11.56 -15.42 8.01
N GLN A 92 -11.24 -16.68 7.67
CA GLN A 92 -10.55 -17.61 8.58
C GLN A 92 -9.04 -17.27 8.71
N GLY A 93 -8.51 -16.58 7.70
CA GLY A 93 -7.14 -16.06 7.64
C GLY A 93 -6.11 -17.07 7.13
N PHE A 94 -5.08 -16.56 6.45
CA PHE A 94 -4.01 -17.35 5.81
C PHE A 94 -2.64 -17.08 6.43
N GLY A 95 -1.76 -18.07 6.33
CA GLY A 95 -0.41 -17.99 6.88
C GLY A 95 -0.44 -17.81 8.42
N PRO A 96 0.57 -17.13 9.00
CA PRO A 96 1.81 -16.72 8.33
C PRO A 96 2.52 -17.94 7.72
N PHE A 97 3.20 -17.73 6.59
CA PHE A 97 3.98 -18.77 5.91
C PHE A 97 5.45 -18.55 6.21
N ASP A 98 6.13 -19.58 6.71
CA ASP A 98 7.53 -19.51 7.14
C ASP A 98 8.54 -19.57 5.97
N THR A 99 8.05 -19.80 4.76
CA THR A 99 8.84 -19.88 3.53
C THR A 99 8.08 -19.27 2.35
N ILE A 100 8.83 -18.65 1.42
CA ILE A 100 8.35 -18.19 0.11
C ILE A 100 8.62 -19.28 -0.94
#